data_AF-A0AA90SHZ4-F1
#
_entry.id   AF-A0AA90SHZ4-F1
#
_cell.length_a   1.000
_cell.length_b   1.000
_cell.length_c   1.000
_cell.angle_alpha   90.00
_cell.angle_beta   90.00
_cell.angle_gamma   90.00
#
_symmetry.space_group_name_H-M   'P 1'
#
loop_
_entity.id
_entity.type
_entity.pdbx_description
1 polymer ?
#
loop_
_entity_poly.entity_id
_entity_poly.type
_entity_poly.pdbx_seq_one_letter_code
_entity_poly.pdbx_strand_id
1 'polypeptide(L)'
;MIRGARAFIVFAAVAVVSIAASGCSSTSTGTAVGDPSLSVDSGNYPTRPRTVAPLGQPEQRIQLALNLASFLVSPTTIDASLSDENGSPGQAIDGPGPLRFFFGETLDPLARSLISGYAIGRRATIGSASATVGVFRYSDAKEASGAVSAVASTRGPDRPRLAGYPEGVAVPAPSGIAADSSWIVPYREFIVLVSTKDLPGHTTTELIQRQQTALDGFLNSKLSASSAEADPFGVLALTVPLAEGGAGTGTGRSAGYYVPAAWIHGNESGSWAAATDLYKRAGVDVVGRAGNIVYRTQSPAQAELLRDHLSPTPLPTAFRRVGQIPGLPSSRCAAQDTSDGASSKTVYNCVATAKNFVVQAFGTSFAQVQQKVAASVKSATSVASVPATTTTRPATVATRTDKLLPTADSVSTLSGLQLATPRRSYERAPDVVVEPSACRPTAQPDSETTWTGAVSTTVDKYTKLQSGAESPLAFGIRAAAFGDAAAADRSYRTTENAIDRCSSYMFEGATWQARRIPTPAANRLNWSINGPSAYCVTSYALVRNVILMAKQCSAKPSDSDVTGRIVDGMTTEAER
;
A
#
# COMPACT_ATOMS: atom_id res chain seq x y z
N MET A 1 32.17 72.53 0.28
CA MET A 1 31.21 73.66 0.23
C MET A 1 29.79 73.06 0.24
N ILE A 2 29.07 73.21 1.35
CA ILE A 2 27.83 74.03 1.50
C ILE A 2 26.60 73.33 0.86
N ARG A 3 25.76 72.67 1.69
CA ARG A 3 24.37 73.04 2.11
C ARG A 3 23.39 73.18 0.92
N GLY A 4 22.17 72.64 0.88
CA GLY A 4 21.29 71.96 1.85
C GLY A 4 19.81 72.17 1.46
N ALA A 5 18.89 71.50 2.19
CA ALA A 5 17.46 71.82 2.40
C ALA A 5 16.48 71.74 1.18
N ARG A 6 15.18 71.38 1.26
CA ARG A 6 14.20 71.00 2.30
C ARG A 6 12.94 70.46 1.57
N ALA A 7 12.36 69.34 2.03
CA ALA A 7 11.00 69.15 2.58
C ALA A 7 9.77 69.37 1.66
N PHE A 8 8.90 68.36 1.56
CA PHE A 8 7.48 68.46 2.00
C PHE A 8 6.87 67.06 2.23
N ILE A 9 6.00 67.03 3.24
CA ILE A 9 5.35 65.89 3.90
C ILE A 9 3.94 65.70 3.31
N VAL A 10 3.51 64.45 3.06
CA VAL A 10 2.10 64.04 3.20
C VAL A 10 2.05 62.65 3.84
N PHE A 11 1.52 62.59 5.06
CA PHE A 11 1.19 61.37 5.79
C PHE A 11 -0.12 60.77 5.23
N ALA A 12 -0.10 59.50 4.85
CA ALA A 12 -1.30 58.68 4.74
C ALA A 12 -1.06 57.40 5.56
N ALA A 13 -1.66 57.37 6.75
CA ALA A 13 -1.63 56.24 7.66
C ALA A 13 -2.57 55.14 7.15
N VAL A 14 -1.99 54.04 6.66
CA VAL A 14 -2.72 52.78 6.43
C VAL A 14 -2.39 51.86 7.60
N ALA A 15 -3.35 51.70 8.51
CA ALA A 15 -3.29 50.71 9.57
C ALA A 15 -3.53 49.32 8.97
N VAL A 16 -2.47 48.62 8.58
CA VAL A 16 -2.51 47.19 8.27
C VAL A 16 -2.41 46.43 9.59
N VAL A 17 -3.53 45.86 10.02
CA VAL A 17 -3.59 44.89 11.13
C VAL A 17 -3.00 43.57 10.64
N SER A 18 -1.69 43.39 10.86
CA SER A 18 -0.99 42.13 10.63
C SER A 18 -1.25 41.18 11.79
N ILE A 19 -2.25 40.29 11.66
CA ILE A 19 -2.38 39.13 12.54
C ILE A 19 -1.27 38.15 12.14
N ALA A 20 -0.14 38.24 12.84
CA ALA A 20 0.93 37.27 12.79
C ALA A 20 0.44 35.93 13.35
N ALA A 21 0.15 34.97 12.47
CA ALA A 21 0.05 33.56 12.84
C ALA A 21 1.48 33.02 13.04
N SER A 22 2.10 33.36 14.17
CA SER A 22 3.30 32.71 14.66
C SER A 22 2.93 31.32 15.20
N GLY A 23 2.78 30.35 14.30
CA GLY A 23 2.84 28.93 14.65
C GLY A 23 4.28 28.54 14.95
N CYS A 24 4.86 29.08 16.02
CA CYS A 24 6.16 28.67 16.52
C CYS A 24 6.08 27.21 16.98
N SER A 25 6.45 26.29 16.09
CA SER A 25 7.00 25.00 16.47
C SER A 25 8.21 25.27 17.36
N SER A 26 8.03 25.25 18.67
CA SER A 26 9.14 25.24 19.60
C SER A 26 9.79 23.86 19.52
N THR A 27 10.84 23.72 18.72
CA THR A 27 11.80 22.64 18.93
C THR A 27 12.46 22.89 20.28
N SER A 28 11.91 22.27 21.33
CA SER A 28 12.60 22.21 22.61
C SER A 28 13.94 21.49 22.36
N THR A 29 15.05 22.19 22.59
CA THR A 29 16.39 21.59 22.67
C THR A 29 16.48 20.75 23.94
N GLY A 30 15.63 19.73 24.06
CA GLY A 30 15.79 18.66 25.02
C GLY A 30 16.82 17.70 24.46
N THR A 31 17.97 17.58 25.11
CA THR A 31 18.85 16.43 24.89
C THR A 31 18.06 15.18 25.28
N ALA A 32 17.65 14.38 24.30
CA ALA A 32 17.09 13.06 24.56
C ALA A 32 18.10 12.26 25.41
N VAL A 33 17.76 12.07 26.69
CA VAL A 33 18.49 11.19 27.59
C VAL A 33 18.09 9.77 27.20
N GLY A 34 19.06 8.95 26.82
CA GLY A 34 18.80 7.55 26.48
C GLY A 34 18.17 6.85 27.69
N ASP A 35 17.16 6.01 27.46
CA ASP A 35 16.55 5.23 28.52
C ASP A 35 17.63 4.35 29.18
N PRO A 36 18.01 4.62 30.44
CA PRO A 36 19.09 3.89 31.11
C PRO A 36 18.73 2.42 31.35
N SER A 37 17.47 2.01 31.16
CA SER A 37 17.03 0.62 31.30
C SER A 37 17.47 -0.28 30.13
N LEU A 38 17.81 0.28 28.97
CA LEU A 38 18.23 -0.47 27.77
C LEU A 38 19.76 -0.51 27.63
N SER A 39 20.41 -1.37 28.44
CA SER A 39 21.84 -1.69 28.29
C SER A 39 22.07 -2.67 27.14
N VAL A 40 21.92 -2.22 25.89
CA VAL A 40 22.23 -3.00 24.69
C VAL A 40 23.57 -2.55 24.09
N ASP A 41 24.43 -3.49 23.68
CA ASP A 41 25.68 -3.17 23.01
C ASP A 41 25.42 -2.78 21.54
N SER A 42 25.65 -1.51 21.22
CA SER A 42 25.52 -0.96 19.86
C SER A 42 26.86 -0.86 19.14
N GLY A 43 27.97 -1.28 19.75
CA GLY A 43 29.32 -1.03 19.24
C GLY A 43 29.54 0.44 18.94
N ASN A 44 30.18 0.71 17.80
CA ASN A 44 30.47 2.07 17.31
C ASN A 44 29.34 2.68 16.46
N TYR A 45 28.17 2.04 16.36
CA TYR A 45 27.06 2.57 15.56
C TYR A 45 26.31 3.68 16.31
N PRO A 46 25.82 4.71 15.60
CA PRO A 46 25.06 5.80 16.21
C PRO A 46 23.75 5.28 16.81
N THR A 47 23.44 5.73 18.03
CA THR A 47 22.27 5.32 18.83
C THR A 47 21.18 6.39 18.91
N ARG A 48 21.37 7.49 18.18
CA ARG A 48 20.40 8.56 17.99
C ARG A 48 20.05 8.63 16.50
N PRO A 49 18.84 9.12 16.14
CA PRO A 49 18.50 9.42 14.77
C PRO A 49 19.60 10.26 14.13
N ARG A 50 20.13 9.78 13.01
CA ARG A 50 21.19 10.49 12.29
C ARG A 50 20.59 11.60 11.45
N THR A 51 21.37 12.65 11.19
CA THR A 51 21.03 13.59 10.14
C THR A 51 21.17 12.91 8.78
N VAL A 52 20.12 12.98 7.97
CA VAL A 52 20.15 12.50 6.58
C VAL A 52 20.51 13.69 5.70
N ALA A 53 21.68 13.64 5.07
CA ALA A 53 22.09 14.69 4.14
C ALA A 53 21.15 14.77 2.92
N PRO A 54 20.97 15.95 2.30
CA PRO A 54 20.28 16.06 1.02
C PRO A 54 20.87 15.09 -0.01
N LEU A 55 20.02 14.55 -0.89
CA LEU A 55 20.48 13.60 -1.91
C LEU A 55 21.31 14.33 -2.98
N GLY A 56 22.52 13.84 -3.20
CA GLY A 56 23.32 14.18 -4.37
C GLY A 56 22.93 13.35 -5.59
N GLN A 57 23.67 13.51 -6.67
CA GLN A 57 23.65 12.58 -7.80
C GLN A 57 24.72 11.50 -7.55
N PRO A 58 24.44 10.19 -7.70
CA PRO A 58 23.25 9.59 -8.31
C PRO A 58 22.09 9.27 -7.35
N GLU A 59 22.22 9.46 -6.03
CA GLU A 59 21.26 9.02 -5.01
C GLU A 59 19.85 9.59 -5.23
N GLN A 60 19.74 10.81 -5.74
CA GLN A 60 18.48 11.44 -6.09
C GLN A 60 17.74 10.65 -7.18
N ARG A 61 18.44 10.13 -8.19
CA ARG A 61 17.85 9.31 -9.25
C ARG A 61 17.42 7.95 -8.71
N ILE A 62 18.24 7.36 -7.83
CA ILE A 62 17.87 6.11 -7.14
C ILE A 62 16.57 6.32 -6.36
N GLN A 63 16.46 7.36 -5.54
CA GLN A 63 15.24 7.61 -4.78
C GLN A 63 14.02 7.90 -5.68
N LEU A 64 14.21 8.57 -6.82
CA LEU A 64 13.15 8.72 -7.84
C LEU A 64 12.72 7.38 -8.42
N ALA A 65 13.66 6.45 -8.65
CA ALA A 65 13.35 5.10 -9.11
C ALA A 65 12.51 4.33 -8.08
N LEU A 66 12.89 4.43 -6.79
CA LEU A 66 12.13 3.82 -5.70
C LEU A 66 10.72 4.41 -5.59
N ASN A 67 10.59 5.72 -5.79
CA ASN A 67 9.29 6.39 -5.83
C ASN A 67 8.44 5.89 -7.00
N LEU A 68 9.02 5.75 -8.20
CA LEU A 68 8.35 5.18 -9.37
C LEU A 68 7.89 3.74 -9.14
N ALA A 69 8.69 2.93 -8.44
CA ALA A 69 8.34 1.54 -8.11
C ALA A 69 7.00 1.43 -7.36
N SER A 70 6.61 2.46 -6.61
CA SER A 70 5.32 2.54 -5.91
C SER A 70 4.10 2.47 -6.84
N PHE A 71 4.29 2.82 -8.10
CA PHE A 71 3.27 2.86 -9.14
C PHE A 71 3.51 1.82 -10.23
N LEU A 72 4.41 0.86 -9.99
CA LEU A 72 4.67 -0.21 -10.92
C LEU A 72 3.62 -1.32 -10.74
N VAL A 73 2.97 -1.70 -11.83
CA VAL A 73 1.97 -2.76 -11.87
C VAL A 73 2.67 -4.11 -11.82
N SER A 74 2.39 -4.88 -10.76
CA SER A 74 2.88 -6.26 -10.68
C SER A 74 2.25 -7.13 -11.77
N PRO A 75 3.02 -7.96 -12.49
CA PRO A 75 2.47 -9.00 -13.35
C PRO A 75 1.43 -9.90 -12.67
N THR A 76 1.55 -10.10 -11.34
CA THR A 76 0.57 -10.87 -10.54
C THR A 76 -0.85 -10.33 -10.59
N THR A 77 -1.03 -9.07 -11.01
CA THR A 77 -2.36 -8.44 -11.11
C THR A 77 -3.12 -8.83 -12.37
N ILE A 78 -2.44 -9.45 -13.34
CA ILE A 78 -3.03 -10.03 -14.55
C ILE A 78 -3.13 -11.54 -14.43
N ASP A 79 -2.07 -12.17 -13.91
CA ASP A 79 -2.00 -13.62 -13.71
C ASP A 79 -1.38 -13.90 -12.35
N ALA A 80 -2.20 -14.38 -11.41
CA ALA A 80 -1.78 -14.67 -10.05
C ALA A 80 -0.73 -15.80 -9.97
N SER A 81 -0.60 -16.62 -11.02
CA SER A 81 0.44 -17.65 -11.08
C SER A 81 1.83 -17.06 -11.15
N LEU A 82 2.00 -15.82 -11.68
CA LEU A 82 3.27 -15.09 -11.78
C LEU A 82 3.78 -14.59 -10.42
N SER A 83 3.75 -15.42 -9.39
CA SER A 83 4.09 -15.05 -8.02
C SER A 83 5.59 -14.99 -7.76
N ASP A 84 6.38 -15.79 -8.47
CA ASP A 84 7.80 -15.93 -8.22
C ASP A 84 8.59 -14.79 -8.85
N GLU A 85 9.70 -14.43 -8.23
CA GLU A 85 10.63 -13.45 -8.77
C GLU A 85 11.35 -14.00 -10.01
N ASN A 86 11.41 -13.22 -11.08
CA ASN A 86 12.08 -13.61 -12.32
C ASN A 86 13.59 -13.33 -12.29
N GLY A 87 14.30 -13.96 -11.35
CA GLY A 87 15.77 -13.98 -11.28
C GLY A 87 16.45 -12.67 -10.86
N SER A 88 15.74 -11.55 -10.79
CA SER A 88 16.25 -10.32 -10.21
C SER A 88 15.14 -9.58 -9.46
N PRO A 89 15.39 -9.14 -8.21
CA PRO A 89 14.42 -8.36 -7.47
C PRO A 89 14.25 -7.01 -8.18
N GLY A 90 13.19 -6.27 -7.88
CA GLY A 90 12.98 -4.96 -8.50
C GLY A 90 14.22 -4.06 -8.47
N GLN A 91 14.54 -3.44 -9.60
CA GLN A 91 15.81 -2.72 -9.81
C GLN A 91 15.60 -1.24 -10.10
N ALA A 92 16.33 -0.40 -9.37
CA ALA A 92 16.48 1.01 -9.71
C ALA A 92 17.44 1.18 -10.89
N ILE A 93 17.02 1.97 -11.87
CA ILE A 93 17.76 2.32 -13.08
C ILE A 93 18.08 3.82 -13.02
N ASP A 94 19.24 4.18 -12.47
CA ASP A 94 19.69 5.57 -12.29
C ASP A 94 20.51 6.12 -13.46
N GLY A 95 20.76 5.30 -14.49
CA GLY A 95 21.50 5.71 -15.68
C GLY A 95 21.83 4.57 -16.65
N PRO A 96 22.76 4.80 -17.60
CA PRO A 96 23.10 3.85 -18.65
C PRO A 96 23.65 2.51 -18.15
N GLY A 97 24.46 2.53 -17.08
CA GLY A 97 25.10 1.34 -16.53
C GLY A 97 24.10 0.26 -16.10
N PRO A 98 23.21 0.53 -15.12
CA PRO A 98 22.16 -0.41 -14.76
C PRO A 98 21.23 -0.75 -15.92
N LEU A 99 20.86 0.21 -16.77
CA LEU A 99 20.02 -0.08 -17.92
C LEU A 99 20.65 -1.16 -18.83
N ARG A 100 21.94 -1.00 -19.18
CA ARG A 100 22.69 -1.99 -19.96
C ARG A 100 22.85 -3.31 -19.24
N PHE A 101 23.10 -3.29 -17.94
CA PHE A 101 23.26 -4.50 -17.15
C PHE A 101 21.99 -5.37 -17.17
N PHE A 102 20.81 -4.76 -17.05
CA PHE A 102 19.55 -5.50 -17.01
C PHE A 102 18.94 -5.76 -18.38
N PHE A 103 19.19 -4.89 -19.36
CA PHE A 103 18.50 -4.95 -20.65
C PHE A 103 19.42 -5.15 -21.86
N GLY A 104 20.73 -5.21 -21.64
CA GLY A 104 21.73 -5.26 -22.70
C GLY A 104 21.86 -3.95 -23.48
N GLU A 105 22.74 -3.95 -24.47
CA GLU A 105 23.07 -2.76 -25.29
C GLU A 105 21.93 -2.36 -26.25
N THR A 106 20.96 -3.26 -26.47
CA THR A 106 19.83 -3.03 -27.36
C THR A 106 19.00 -1.80 -26.97
N LEU A 107 18.96 -1.48 -25.68
CA LEU A 107 18.22 -0.33 -25.15
C LEU A 107 19.11 0.88 -24.86
N ASP A 108 20.36 0.89 -25.32
CA ASP A 108 21.27 2.04 -25.18
C ASP A 108 20.69 3.39 -25.58
N PRO A 109 19.88 3.50 -26.66
CA PRO A 109 19.26 4.78 -27.01
C PRO A 109 18.33 5.32 -25.90
N LEU A 110 17.75 4.45 -25.06
CA LEU A 110 16.93 4.85 -23.91
C LEU A 110 17.77 5.44 -22.76
N ALA A 111 19.09 5.22 -22.75
CA ALA A 111 19.94 5.78 -21.72
C ALA A 111 20.13 7.30 -21.88
N ARG A 112 19.87 7.84 -23.08
CA ARG A 112 20.00 9.27 -23.38
C ARG A 112 18.92 10.03 -22.63
N SER A 113 19.30 11.04 -21.86
CA SER A 113 18.37 11.87 -21.07
C SER A 113 17.55 11.11 -20.02
N LEU A 114 17.88 9.84 -19.73
CA LEU A 114 17.20 9.08 -18.67
C LEU A 114 17.42 9.77 -17.32
N ILE A 115 16.30 10.17 -16.69
CA ILE A 115 16.33 10.70 -15.32
C ILE A 115 16.42 9.55 -14.34
N SER A 116 15.52 8.57 -14.48
CA SER A 116 15.39 7.44 -13.57
C SER A 116 14.48 6.38 -14.18
N GLY A 117 14.59 5.13 -13.75
CA GLY A 117 13.62 4.09 -14.08
C GLY A 117 13.58 2.99 -13.02
N TYR A 118 12.57 2.14 -13.09
CA TYR A 118 12.48 0.96 -12.25
C TYR A 118 11.89 -0.20 -13.06
N ALA A 119 12.34 -1.41 -12.79
CA ALA A 119 11.79 -2.61 -13.44
C ALA A 119 11.61 -3.76 -12.48
N ILE A 120 10.60 -4.58 -12.72
CA ILE A 120 10.31 -5.82 -12.00
C ILE A 120 10.07 -6.95 -12.99
N GLY A 121 10.53 -8.14 -12.65
CA GLY A 121 10.20 -9.36 -13.36
C GLY A 121 9.53 -10.37 -12.44
N ARG A 122 8.48 -11.01 -12.94
CA ARG A 122 7.82 -12.12 -12.25
C ARG A 122 7.63 -13.31 -13.18
N ARG A 123 7.58 -14.51 -12.62
CA ARG A 123 7.40 -15.77 -13.35
C ARG A 123 6.51 -16.71 -12.55
N ALA A 124 5.90 -17.68 -13.23
CA ALA A 124 5.11 -18.69 -12.56
C ALA A 124 6.00 -19.69 -11.81
N THR A 125 7.02 -20.18 -12.49
CA THR A 125 8.08 -21.04 -11.97
C THR A 125 9.34 -20.83 -12.81
N ILE A 126 10.47 -21.46 -12.44
CA ILE A 126 11.69 -21.38 -13.24
C ILE A 126 11.45 -21.96 -14.64
N GLY A 127 11.70 -21.15 -15.67
CA GLY A 127 11.61 -21.55 -17.08
C GLY A 127 10.23 -21.46 -17.72
N SER A 128 9.18 -21.12 -16.96
CA SER A 128 7.79 -21.02 -17.46
C SER A 128 7.38 -19.57 -17.76
N ALA A 129 6.06 -19.35 -17.83
CA ALA A 129 5.45 -18.05 -18.09
C ALA A 129 6.06 -16.96 -17.21
N SER A 130 6.38 -15.83 -17.82
CA SER A 130 6.97 -14.70 -17.12
C SER A 130 6.59 -13.38 -17.77
N ALA A 131 6.59 -12.33 -16.96
CA ALA A 131 6.48 -10.98 -17.47
C ALA A 131 7.43 -10.04 -16.72
N THR A 132 7.99 -9.09 -17.45
CA THR A 132 8.77 -7.98 -16.92
C THR A 132 8.08 -6.68 -17.27
N VAL A 133 7.92 -5.80 -16.28
CA VAL A 133 7.40 -4.45 -16.46
C VAL A 133 8.48 -3.48 -16.03
N GLY A 134 8.83 -2.55 -16.91
CA GLY A 134 9.76 -1.46 -16.65
C GLY A 134 9.12 -0.10 -16.93
N VAL A 135 9.49 0.91 -16.15
CA VAL A 135 9.13 2.31 -16.38
C VAL A 135 10.38 3.15 -16.35
N PHE A 136 10.56 4.01 -17.35
CA PHE A 136 11.70 4.91 -17.48
C PHE A 136 11.19 6.34 -17.64
N ARG A 137 11.61 7.25 -16.75
CA ARG A 137 11.23 8.66 -16.73
C ARG A 137 12.26 9.54 -17.44
N TYR A 138 11.75 10.47 -18.22
CA TYR A 138 12.47 11.52 -18.95
C TYR A 138 12.01 12.88 -18.46
N SER A 139 12.66 13.95 -18.95
CA SER A 139 12.28 15.33 -18.57
C SER A 139 10.88 15.71 -19.06
N ASP A 140 10.47 15.19 -20.20
CA ASP A 140 9.19 15.47 -20.83
C ASP A 140 8.82 14.37 -21.85
N ALA A 141 7.64 14.53 -22.46
CA ALA A 141 7.13 13.57 -23.44
C ALA A 141 7.91 13.54 -24.76
N LYS A 142 8.52 14.65 -25.16
CA LYS A 142 9.30 14.73 -26.40
C LYS A 142 10.59 13.92 -26.27
N GLU A 143 11.28 14.01 -25.14
CA GLU A 143 12.48 13.22 -24.87
C GLU A 143 12.15 11.72 -24.78
N ALA A 144 11.06 11.34 -24.11
CA ALA A 144 10.61 9.95 -24.04
C ALA A 144 10.30 9.37 -25.43
N SER A 145 9.46 10.04 -26.23
CA SER A 145 9.14 9.61 -27.60
C SER A 145 10.35 9.65 -28.53
N GLY A 146 11.27 10.61 -28.34
CA GLY A 146 12.54 10.70 -29.06
C GLY A 146 13.45 9.50 -28.78
N ALA A 147 13.56 9.08 -27.52
CA ALA A 147 14.32 7.89 -27.13
C ALA A 147 13.72 6.60 -27.73
N VAL A 148 12.39 6.42 -27.71
CA VAL A 148 11.72 5.29 -28.39
C VAL A 148 11.99 5.33 -29.90
N SER A 149 11.90 6.50 -30.53
CA SER A 149 12.18 6.68 -31.96
C SER A 149 13.62 6.33 -32.32
N ALA A 150 14.57 6.65 -31.45
CA ALA A 150 15.97 6.28 -31.62
C ALA A 150 16.15 4.75 -31.59
N VAL A 151 15.47 4.04 -30.68
CA VAL A 151 15.44 2.56 -30.69
C VAL A 151 14.79 2.05 -31.97
N ALA A 152 13.67 2.64 -32.39
CA ALA A 152 12.95 2.26 -33.61
C ALA A 152 13.83 2.37 -34.87
N SER A 153 14.68 3.39 -34.94
CA SER A 153 15.59 3.63 -36.08
C SER A 153 16.62 2.52 -36.28
N THR A 154 16.97 1.78 -35.22
CA THR A 154 17.91 0.65 -35.31
C THR A 154 17.25 -0.64 -35.80
N ARG A 155 15.92 -0.66 -35.95
CA ARG A 155 15.10 -1.85 -36.28
C ARG A 155 14.64 -1.90 -37.73
N GLY A 156 14.74 -0.81 -38.47
CA GLY A 156 14.20 -0.71 -39.83
C GLY A 156 12.66 -0.53 -39.88
N PRO A 157 12.09 -0.47 -41.10
CA PRO A 157 10.68 -0.15 -41.32
C PRO A 157 9.72 -1.32 -41.07
N ASP A 158 10.14 -2.57 -41.26
CA ASP A 158 9.28 -3.77 -41.24
C ASP A 158 9.03 -4.34 -39.83
N ARG A 159 9.05 -3.49 -38.81
CA ARG A 159 8.88 -3.93 -37.42
C ARG A 159 7.41 -4.28 -37.11
N PRO A 160 7.16 -5.31 -36.27
CA PRO A 160 5.83 -5.59 -35.77
C PRO A 160 5.19 -4.37 -35.10
N ARG A 161 3.88 -4.21 -35.27
CA ARG A 161 3.09 -3.16 -34.60
C ARG A 161 2.26 -3.77 -33.48
N LEU A 162 2.17 -3.07 -32.35
CA LEU A 162 1.31 -3.46 -31.25
C LEU A 162 -0.07 -2.82 -31.40
N ALA A 163 -1.12 -3.63 -31.43
CA ALA A 163 -2.49 -3.13 -31.55
C ALA A 163 -2.82 -2.15 -30.40
N GLY A 164 -3.39 -1.00 -30.74
CA GLY A 164 -3.69 0.08 -29.79
C GLY A 164 -2.51 0.99 -29.42
N TYR A 165 -1.27 0.63 -29.80
CA TYR A 165 -0.06 1.39 -29.48
C TYR A 165 0.80 1.60 -30.73
N PRO A 166 0.40 2.49 -31.65
CA PRO A 166 1.09 2.70 -32.92
C PRO A 166 2.52 3.21 -32.77
N GLU A 167 2.83 3.88 -31.66
CA GLU A 167 4.19 4.34 -31.31
C GLU A 167 5.02 3.26 -30.58
N GLY A 168 4.41 2.12 -30.28
CA GLY A 168 5.08 1.00 -29.63
C GLY A 168 6.12 0.36 -30.55
N VAL A 169 7.29 0.06 -29.99
CA VAL A 169 8.41 -0.55 -30.71
C VAL A 169 8.71 -1.92 -30.12
N ALA A 170 8.65 -2.95 -30.98
CA ALA A 170 9.13 -4.27 -30.62
C ALA A 170 10.66 -4.23 -30.44
N VAL A 171 11.13 -4.73 -29.32
CA VAL A 171 12.55 -4.88 -28.99
C VAL A 171 12.85 -6.36 -28.75
N PRO A 172 14.07 -6.84 -29.00
CA PRO A 172 14.52 -8.14 -28.57
C PRO A 172 14.33 -8.32 -27.08
N ALA A 173 14.13 -9.58 -26.70
CA ALA A 173 14.23 -9.99 -25.32
C ALA A 173 15.57 -9.48 -24.75
N PRO A 174 15.54 -8.65 -23.69
CA PRO A 174 16.75 -8.13 -23.10
C PRO A 174 17.62 -9.27 -22.54
N SER A 175 18.94 -9.11 -22.58
CA SER A 175 19.86 -10.16 -22.12
C SER A 175 19.61 -10.50 -20.66
N GLY A 176 19.25 -11.76 -20.37
CA GLY A 176 18.90 -12.22 -19.01
C GLY A 176 17.40 -12.27 -18.72
N ILE A 177 16.56 -11.75 -19.61
CA ILE A 177 15.10 -11.88 -19.55
C ILE A 177 14.66 -12.82 -20.66
N ALA A 178 14.19 -14.02 -20.30
CA ALA A 178 13.57 -14.91 -21.27
C ALA A 178 12.18 -14.34 -21.62
N ALA A 179 12.00 -13.89 -22.86
CA ALA A 179 10.75 -13.33 -23.36
C ALA A 179 10.53 -13.70 -24.83
N ASP A 180 9.29 -14.01 -25.19
CA ASP A 180 8.88 -14.24 -26.59
C ASP A 180 8.55 -12.92 -27.28
N SER A 181 8.13 -11.93 -26.51
CA SER A 181 7.87 -10.58 -26.99
C SER A 181 8.35 -9.54 -25.99
N SER A 182 8.88 -8.42 -26.49
CA SER A 182 9.23 -7.26 -25.68
C SER A 182 8.88 -5.99 -26.42
N TRP A 183 8.27 -5.05 -25.72
CA TRP A 183 7.75 -3.82 -26.29
C TRP A 183 8.14 -2.65 -25.41
N ILE A 184 8.49 -1.54 -26.05
CA ILE A 184 8.59 -0.23 -25.39
C ILE A 184 7.52 0.68 -25.97
N VAL A 185 6.81 1.39 -25.10
CA VAL A 185 5.71 2.29 -25.48
C VAL A 185 5.91 3.62 -24.77
N PRO A 186 6.02 4.75 -25.51
CA PRO A 186 6.09 6.06 -24.89
C PRO A 186 4.73 6.39 -24.26
N TYR A 187 4.75 7.06 -23.10
CA TYR A 187 3.57 7.53 -22.40
C TYR A 187 3.90 8.79 -21.60
N ARG A 188 3.54 9.96 -22.13
CA ARG A 188 3.94 11.26 -21.55
C ARG A 188 5.46 11.25 -21.33
N GLU A 189 5.95 11.75 -20.19
CA GLU A 189 7.36 11.74 -19.80
C GLU A 189 7.94 10.35 -19.44
N PHE A 190 7.21 9.26 -19.72
CA PHE A 190 7.63 7.90 -19.42
C PHE A 190 7.79 7.05 -20.68
N ILE A 191 8.58 6.00 -20.55
CA ILE A 191 8.55 4.83 -21.43
C ILE A 191 8.15 3.63 -20.58
N VAL A 192 7.14 2.90 -21.02
CA VAL A 192 6.72 1.63 -20.45
C VAL A 192 7.34 0.51 -21.26
N LEU A 193 8.11 -0.36 -20.59
CA LEU A 193 8.62 -1.60 -21.14
C LEU A 193 7.78 -2.76 -20.62
N VAL A 194 7.32 -3.62 -21.53
CA VAL A 194 6.70 -4.89 -21.17
C VAL A 194 7.35 -6.01 -21.98
N SER A 195 7.85 -7.02 -21.28
CA SER A 195 8.36 -8.26 -21.85
C SER A 195 7.54 -9.43 -21.34
N THR A 196 7.10 -10.33 -22.21
CA THR A 196 6.32 -11.51 -21.81
C THR A 196 6.87 -12.78 -22.43
N LYS A 197 6.75 -13.90 -21.71
CA LYS A 197 7.06 -15.25 -22.16
C LYS A 197 5.91 -16.19 -21.81
N ASP A 198 5.54 -17.08 -22.73
CA ASP A 198 4.50 -18.11 -22.56
C ASP A 198 3.18 -17.55 -22.01
N LEU A 199 2.87 -16.28 -22.32
CA LEU A 199 1.65 -15.59 -21.92
C LEU A 199 0.84 -15.21 -23.16
N PRO A 200 -0.50 -15.20 -23.08
CA PRO A 200 -1.35 -14.75 -24.18
C PRO A 200 -1.01 -13.32 -24.62
N GLY A 201 -1.04 -13.04 -25.92
CA GLY A 201 -0.62 -11.73 -26.46
C GLY A 201 -1.37 -10.52 -25.89
N HIS A 202 -2.65 -10.67 -25.51
CA HIS A 202 -3.45 -9.60 -24.89
C HIS A 202 -2.91 -9.15 -23.53
N THR A 203 -2.16 -10.01 -22.83
CA THR A 203 -1.48 -9.71 -21.56
C THR A 203 -0.54 -8.51 -21.70
N THR A 204 0.17 -8.39 -22.81
CA THR A 204 1.09 -7.28 -23.05
C THR A 204 0.34 -5.95 -23.11
N THR A 205 -0.73 -5.88 -23.91
CA THR A 205 -1.54 -4.66 -24.06
C THR A 205 -2.24 -4.26 -22.77
N GLU A 206 -2.69 -5.25 -21.99
CA GLU A 206 -3.33 -5.02 -20.69
C GLU A 206 -2.34 -4.50 -19.65
N LEU A 207 -1.13 -5.09 -19.55
CA LEU A 207 -0.06 -4.59 -18.67
C LEU A 207 0.32 -3.15 -19.01
N ILE A 208 0.47 -2.82 -20.29
CA ILE A 208 0.76 -1.44 -20.72
C ILE A 208 -0.36 -0.51 -20.27
N GLN A 209 -1.63 -0.86 -20.52
CA GLN A 209 -2.77 -0.01 -20.16
C GLN A 209 -2.85 0.24 -18.65
N ARG A 210 -2.72 -0.82 -17.84
CA ARG A 210 -2.73 -0.70 -16.38
C ARG A 210 -1.54 0.11 -15.89
N GLN A 211 -0.36 -0.06 -16.49
CA GLN A 211 0.83 0.70 -16.13
C GLN A 211 0.68 2.19 -16.46
N GLN A 212 0.11 2.55 -17.62
CA GLN A 212 -0.19 3.94 -17.97
C GLN A 212 -1.15 4.57 -16.97
N THR A 213 -2.21 3.84 -16.58
CA THR A 213 -3.16 4.29 -15.56
C THR A 213 -2.47 4.52 -14.21
N ALA A 214 -1.55 3.65 -13.80
CA ALA A 214 -0.80 3.81 -12.57
C ALA A 214 0.15 5.03 -12.62
N LEU A 215 0.74 5.32 -13.78
CA LEU A 215 1.62 6.49 -13.97
C LEU A 215 0.86 7.82 -13.90
N ASP A 216 -0.43 7.84 -14.27
CA ASP A 216 -1.28 9.01 -14.01
C ASP A 216 -1.43 9.27 -12.52
N GLY A 217 -1.50 8.21 -11.70
CA GLY A 217 -1.47 8.32 -10.25
C GLY A 217 -0.14 8.90 -9.74
N PHE A 218 0.99 8.49 -10.33
CA PHE A 218 2.31 8.99 -9.96
C PHE A 218 2.42 10.50 -10.19
N LEU A 219 2.07 10.99 -11.39
CA LEU A 219 2.14 12.40 -11.75
C LEU A 219 1.31 13.31 -10.83
N ASN A 220 0.20 12.80 -10.30
CA ASN A 220 -0.65 13.52 -9.36
C ASN A 220 -0.21 13.39 -7.90
N SER A 221 0.88 12.66 -7.63
CA SER A 221 1.41 12.43 -6.28
C SER A 221 2.55 13.39 -5.95
N LYS A 222 2.79 13.61 -4.64
CA LYS A 222 3.97 14.34 -4.14
C LYS A 222 5.29 13.63 -4.47
N LEU A 223 5.25 12.33 -4.78
CA LEU A 223 6.42 11.52 -5.11
C LEU A 223 6.96 11.81 -6.52
N SER A 224 6.20 12.55 -7.35
CA SER A 224 6.59 12.95 -8.71
C SER A 224 7.56 14.13 -8.76
N ALA A 225 7.79 14.82 -7.64
CA ALA A 225 8.70 15.95 -7.58
C ALA A 225 10.05 15.61 -8.22
N SER A 226 10.58 16.52 -9.04
CA SER A 226 11.87 16.33 -9.73
C SER A 226 13.04 16.21 -8.76
N SER A 227 12.88 16.71 -7.52
CA SER A 227 13.79 16.50 -6.41
C SER A 227 13.15 15.64 -5.33
N ALA A 228 13.62 14.40 -5.18
CA ALA A 228 13.27 13.58 -4.03
C ALA A 228 13.94 14.14 -2.76
N GLU A 229 13.15 14.37 -1.71
CA GLU A 229 13.69 14.57 -0.36
C GLU A 229 14.42 13.31 0.09
N ALA A 230 15.47 13.44 0.90
CA ALA A 230 16.27 12.29 1.33
C ALA A 230 15.53 11.39 2.33
N ASP A 231 14.75 11.99 3.23
CA ASP A 231 14.01 11.27 4.27
C ASP A 231 12.75 12.04 4.72
N PRO A 232 11.75 12.18 3.84
CA PRO A 232 10.52 12.92 4.15
C PRO A 232 9.73 12.31 5.32
N PHE A 233 10.04 11.06 5.69
CA PHE A 233 9.32 10.31 6.72
C PHE A 233 10.10 10.10 8.02
N GLY A 234 11.36 10.54 8.08
CA GLY A 234 12.25 10.37 9.22
C GLY A 234 12.66 8.93 9.51
N VAL A 235 12.39 7.97 8.60
CA VAL A 235 12.66 6.54 8.82
C VAL A 235 14.10 6.19 8.46
N LEU A 236 14.67 6.88 7.46
CA LEU A 236 16.05 6.66 7.03
C LEU A 236 17.05 7.19 8.07
N ALA A 237 16.66 8.20 8.86
CA ALA A 237 17.38 8.66 10.04
C ALA A 237 17.52 7.58 11.14
N LEU A 238 16.67 6.55 11.14
CA LEU A 238 16.69 5.46 12.13
C LEU A 238 17.58 4.29 11.72
N THR A 239 18.11 4.30 10.50
CA THR A 239 19.05 3.29 10.03
C THR A 239 20.48 3.63 10.45
N VAL A 240 21.33 2.62 10.60
CA VAL A 240 22.78 2.82 10.60
C VAL A 240 23.26 3.25 9.21
N PRO A 241 24.32 4.08 9.12
CA PRO A 241 24.92 4.45 7.84
C PRO A 241 25.38 3.21 7.05
N LEU A 242 25.40 3.34 5.72
CA LEU A 242 26.14 2.38 4.89
C LEU A 242 27.62 2.43 5.26
N ALA A 243 28.31 1.29 5.19
CA ALA A 243 29.77 1.28 5.30
C ALA A 243 30.37 2.13 4.16
N GLU A 244 31.53 2.74 4.40
CA GLU A 244 32.25 3.49 3.37
C GLU A 244 32.46 2.63 2.11
N GLY A 245 32.24 3.22 0.94
CA GLY A 245 32.26 2.51 -0.35
C GLY A 245 30.99 1.70 -0.69
N GLY A 246 30.04 1.55 0.26
CA GLY A 246 28.79 0.84 0.04
C GLY A 246 27.81 1.54 -0.93
N ALA A 247 28.02 2.82 -1.23
CA ALA A 247 27.20 3.57 -2.19
C ALA A 247 27.39 3.06 -3.64
N GLY A 248 28.56 2.52 -3.97
CA GLY A 248 28.87 1.99 -5.31
C GLY A 248 28.47 0.53 -5.53
N THR A 249 28.04 -0.18 -4.48
CA THR A 249 27.63 -1.59 -4.57
C THR A 249 26.12 -1.71 -4.82
N GLY A 250 25.62 -2.89 -5.16
CA GLY A 250 24.18 -3.14 -5.33
C GLY A 250 23.34 -2.76 -4.09
N THR A 251 23.95 -2.73 -2.90
CA THR A 251 23.28 -2.24 -1.67
C THR A 251 23.09 -0.72 -1.67
N GLY A 252 23.97 0.04 -2.32
CA GLY A 252 23.82 1.50 -2.46
C GLY A 252 22.61 1.88 -3.32
N ARG A 253 22.36 1.12 -4.39
CA ARG A 253 21.19 1.31 -5.29
C ARG A 253 19.84 0.91 -4.67
N SER A 254 19.87 0.32 -3.49
CA SER A 254 18.69 -0.03 -2.71
C SER A 254 18.64 0.69 -1.36
N ALA A 255 19.49 1.69 -1.16
CA ALA A 255 19.41 2.57 -0.01
C ALA A 255 18.44 3.72 -0.30
N GLY A 256 17.58 4.05 0.66
CA GLY A 256 16.54 5.05 0.51
C GLY A 256 15.33 4.75 1.39
N TYR A 257 14.25 5.50 1.17
CA TYR A 257 12.94 5.17 1.72
C TYR A 257 12.06 4.53 0.66
N TYR A 258 11.13 3.71 1.12
CA TYR A 258 10.19 2.96 0.30
C TYR A 258 8.81 3.10 0.90
N VAL A 259 7.80 3.26 0.05
CA VAL A 259 6.44 2.87 0.42
C VAL A 259 6.29 1.35 0.23
N PRO A 260 5.29 0.70 0.85
CA PRO A 260 5.20 -0.76 0.88
C PRO A 260 5.21 -1.42 -0.50
N ALA A 261 4.48 -0.86 -1.48
CA ALA A 261 4.43 -1.41 -2.83
C ALA A 261 5.82 -1.47 -3.49
N ALA A 262 6.60 -0.38 -3.40
CA ALA A 262 7.97 -0.33 -3.89
C ALA A 262 8.88 -1.34 -3.17
N TRP A 263 8.74 -1.43 -1.83
CA TRP A 263 9.52 -2.37 -1.02
C TRP A 263 9.28 -3.83 -1.43
N ILE A 264 8.01 -4.23 -1.56
CA ILE A 264 7.60 -5.59 -1.94
C ILE A 264 8.15 -5.96 -3.31
N HIS A 265 8.16 -5.03 -4.25
CA HIS A 265 8.73 -5.24 -5.58
C HIS A 265 10.24 -5.55 -5.55
N GLY A 266 10.99 -4.90 -4.67
CA GLY A 266 12.45 -4.99 -4.61
C GLY A 266 13.02 -5.97 -3.59
N ASN A 267 12.23 -6.47 -2.64
CA ASN A 267 12.80 -7.15 -1.47
C ASN A 267 12.03 -8.39 -1.02
N GLU A 268 10.82 -8.64 -1.52
CA GLU A 268 10.02 -9.80 -1.11
C GLU A 268 10.15 -10.93 -2.14
N SER A 269 10.86 -11.98 -1.74
CA SER A 269 10.96 -13.25 -2.45
C SER A 269 9.73 -14.10 -2.11
N GLY A 270 8.71 -14.09 -2.96
CA GLY A 270 7.50 -14.88 -2.78
C GLY A 270 6.27 -14.21 -3.38
N SER A 271 5.09 -14.71 -3.01
CA SER A 271 3.83 -14.18 -3.51
C SER A 271 3.66 -12.69 -3.19
N TRP A 272 3.68 -11.86 -4.23
CA TRP A 272 3.46 -10.42 -4.13
C TRP A 272 2.14 -10.08 -3.43
N ALA A 273 1.09 -10.85 -3.70
CA ALA A 273 -0.22 -10.67 -3.08
C ALA A 273 -0.19 -10.97 -1.58
N ALA A 274 0.49 -12.06 -1.18
CA ALA A 274 0.64 -12.42 0.23
C ALA A 274 1.49 -11.37 0.99
N ALA A 275 2.57 -10.89 0.38
CA ALA A 275 3.38 -9.81 0.95
C ALA A 275 2.56 -8.50 1.07
N THR A 276 1.78 -8.15 0.05
CA THR A 276 0.91 -6.97 0.09
C THR A 276 -0.11 -7.05 1.22
N ASP A 277 -0.77 -8.20 1.39
CA ASP A 277 -1.69 -8.42 2.49
C ASP A 277 -1.00 -8.33 3.86
N LEU A 278 0.16 -8.97 4.01
CA LEU A 278 0.93 -8.91 5.25
C LEU A 278 1.28 -7.47 5.62
N TYR A 279 1.88 -6.70 4.71
CA TYR A 279 2.33 -5.34 4.99
C TYR A 279 1.15 -4.43 5.32
N LYS A 280 0.01 -4.65 4.66
CA LYS A 280 -1.26 -3.97 4.97
C LYS A 280 -1.74 -4.32 6.38
N ARG A 281 -1.76 -5.60 6.78
CA ARG A 281 -2.17 -6.02 8.14
C ARG A 281 -1.21 -5.53 9.23
N ALA A 282 0.09 -5.58 8.95
CA ALA A 282 1.14 -5.01 9.78
C ALA A 282 1.16 -3.47 9.75
N GLY A 283 0.26 -2.82 9.02
CA GLY A 283 0.18 -1.37 8.97
C GLY A 283 1.50 -0.71 8.58
N VAL A 284 2.31 -1.37 7.73
CA VAL A 284 3.57 -0.79 7.25
C VAL A 284 3.24 0.36 6.33
N ASP A 285 3.77 1.55 6.62
CA ASP A 285 3.54 2.74 5.79
C ASP A 285 4.81 3.25 5.11
N VAL A 286 5.97 3.04 5.72
CA VAL A 286 7.28 3.35 5.13
C VAL A 286 8.34 2.37 5.61
N VAL A 287 9.31 2.10 4.73
CA VAL A 287 10.52 1.33 5.03
C VAL A 287 11.74 2.18 4.71
N GLY A 288 12.67 2.30 5.64
CA GLY A 288 13.99 2.90 5.42
C GLY A 288 15.04 1.80 5.26
N ARG A 289 15.89 1.88 4.25
CA ARG A 289 17.00 0.95 4.02
C ARG A 289 18.32 1.68 3.86
N ALA A 290 19.32 1.24 4.60
CA ALA A 290 20.73 1.61 4.44
C ALA A 290 21.60 0.45 4.96
N GLY A 291 22.44 0.68 5.99
CA GLY A 291 23.25 -0.38 6.58
C GLY A 291 22.45 -1.46 7.35
N ASN A 292 21.17 -1.19 7.59
CA ASN A 292 20.12 -2.08 8.07
C ASN A 292 18.75 -1.61 7.49
N ILE A 293 17.67 -2.29 7.83
CA ILE A 293 16.30 -1.98 7.42
C ILE A 293 15.48 -1.57 8.65
N VAL A 294 14.66 -0.53 8.50
CA VAL A 294 13.70 -0.07 9.51
C VAL A 294 12.33 0.05 8.88
N TYR A 295 11.36 -0.69 9.40
CA TYR A 295 9.95 -0.62 9.02
C TYR A 295 9.21 0.22 10.04
N ARG A 296 8.38 1.16 9.58
CA ARG A 296 7.41 1.85 10.45
C ARG A 296 6.04 1.19 10.29
N THR A 297 5.44 0.84 11.42
CA THR A 297 4.07 0.30 11.51
C THR A 297 3.16 1.32 12.19
N GLN A 298 1.83 1.12 12.13
CA GLN A 298 0.87 2.01 12.80
C GLN A 298 0.82 1.78 14.32
N SER A 299 1.24 0.61 14.81
CA SER A 299 1.16 0.26 16.24
C SER A 299 2.24 -0.75 16.67
N PRO A 300 2.54 -0.83 17.98
CA PRO A 300 3.46 -1.85 18.51
C PRO A 300 3.00 -3.29 18.23
N ALA A 301 1.71 -3.60 18.37
CA ALA A 301 1.18 -4.95 18.09
C ALA A 301 1.39 -5.36 16.62
N GLN A 302 1.26 -4.41 15.70
CA GLN A 302 1.55 -4.66 14.29
C GLN A 302 3.05 -4.77 13.99
N ALA A 303 3.91 -4.09 14.75
CA ALA A 303 5.36 -4.30 14.67
C ALA A 303 5.73 -5.72 15.13
N GLU A 304 5.06 -6.25 16.15
CA GLU A 304 5.23 -7.65 16.58
C GLU A 304 4.78 -8.63 15.50
N LEU A 305 3.61 -8.40 14.88
CA LEU A 305 3.13 -9.20 13.74
C LEU A 305 4.19 -9.27 12.62
N LEU A 306 4.76 -8.12 12.23
CA LEU A 306 5.76 -8.07 11.18
C LEU A 306 7.09 -8.73 11.61
N ARG A 307 7.55 -8.50 12.85
CA ARG A 307 8.74 -9.19 13.39
C ARG A 307 8.59 -10.70 13.30
N ASP A 308 7.44 -11.22 13.70
CA ASP A 308 7.18 -12.64 13.71
C ASP A 308 7.10 -13.22 12.29
N HIS A 309 6.67 -12.43 11.31
CA HIS A 309 6.78 -12.83 9.90
C HIS A 309 8.23 -12.82 9.38
N LEU A 310 8.99 -11.76 9.66
CA LEU A 310 10.37 -11.61 9.18
C LEU A 310 11.35 -12.62 9.83
N SER A 311 10.94 -13.25 10.93
CA SER A 311 11.67 -14.34 11.59
C SER A 311 10.71 -15.40 12.15
N PRO A 312 10.12 -16.25 11.28
CA PRO A 312 9.03 -17.14 11.64
C PRO A 312 9.43 -18.23 12.64
N THR A 313 8.41 -18.85 13.26
CA THR A 313 8.54 -20.05 14.11
C THR A 313 7.55 -21.11 13.62
N PRO A 314 8.01 -22.27 13.10
CA PRO A 314 9.42 -22.65 12.88
C PRO A 314 10.10 -21.81 11.80
N LEU A 315 11.44 -21.79 11.81
CA LEU A 315 12.23 -21.19 10.72
C LEU A 315 12.17 -22.08 9.46
N PRO A 316 12.38 -21.52 8.25
CA PRO A 316 12.58 -22.34 7.07
C PRO A 316 13.82 -23.23 7.23
N THR A 317 13.84 -24.40 6.59
CA THR A 317 14.87 -25.45 6.79
C THR A 317 16.31 -24.98 6.59
N ALA A 318 16.53 -23.97 5.74
CA ALA A 318 17.87 -23.40 5.50
C ALA A 318 18.40 -22.54 6.67
N PHE A 319 17.55 -22.18 7.63
CA PHE A 319 17.88 -21.29 8.73
C PHE A 319 17.89 -22.04 10.06
N ARG A 320 18.87 -21.73 10.91
CA ARG A 320 18.92 -22.15 12.31
C ARG A 320 18.78 -20.95 13.24
N ARG A 321 18.14 -21.12 14.39
CA ARG A 321 18.15 -20.08 15.44
C ARG A 321 19.55 -19.94 16.01
N VAL A 322 19.94 -18.71 16.27
CA VAL A 322 21.14 -18.37 17.04
C VAL A 322 20.72 -17.54 18.25
N GLY A 323 21.69 -17.11 19.08
CA GLY A 323 21.41 -16.33 20.28
C GLY A 323 20.56 -15.09 20.03
N GLN A 324 20.02 -14.52 21.09
CA GLN A 324 19.30 -13.24 21.03
C GLN A 324 20.27 -12.06 21.17
N ILE A 325 19.82 -10.85 20.84
CA ILE A 325 20.56 -9.63 21.13
C ILE A 325 20.51 -9.39 22.66
N PRO A 326 21.65 -9.29 23.36
CA PRO A 326 21.68 -8.99 24.79
C PRO A 326 20.91 -7.71 25.12
N GLY A 327 20.02 -7.78 26.11
CA GLY A 327 19.14 -6.65 26.50
C GLY A 327 17.88 -6.47 25.62
N LEU A 328 17.70 -7.27 24.56
CA LEU A 328 16.48 -7.29 23.73
C LEU A 328 15.91 -8.71 23.66
N PRO A 329 15.22 -9.21 24.71
CA PRO A 329 14.72 -10.59 24.75
C PRO A 329 13.64 -10.90 23.70
N SER A 330 12.97 -9.86 23.17
CA SER A 330 12.03 -9.98 22.06
C SER A 330 12.70 -10.10 20.68
N SER A 331 14.03 -9.93 20.60
CA SER A 331 14.77 -10.10 19.35
C SER A 331 14.73 -11.55 18.88
N ARG A 332 14.83 -11.71 17.56
CA ARG A 332 14.88 -13.01 16.89
C ARG A 332 16.07 -12.98 15.93
N CYS A 333 16.98 -13.93 16.09
CA CYS A 333 18.12 -14.06 15.20
C CYS A 333 18.18 -15.46 14.61
N ALA A 334 18.58 -15.51 13.34
CA ALA A 334 18.79 -16.73 12.59
C ALA A 334 20.11 -16.66 11.83
N ALA A 335 20.66 -17.83 11.52
CA ALA A 335 21.82 -18.01 10.67
C ALA A 335 21.48 -18.95 9.52
N GLN A 336 21.98 -18.65 8.34
CA GLN A 336 21.91 -19.50 7.14
C GLN A 336 23.32 -19.69 6.61
N ASP A 337 23.72 -20.93 6.38
CA ASP A 337 24.96 -21.21 5.66
C ASP A 337 24.67 -21.15 4.16
N THR A 338 25.38 -20.28 3.46
CA THR A 338 25.26 -20.07 2.02
C THR A 338 26.55 -20.50 1.35
N SER A 339 26.48 -21.11 0.18
CA SER A 339 27.64 -21.49 -0.62
C SER A 339 27.54 -20.86 -1.99
N ASP A 340 28.58 -20.17 -2.43
CA ASP A 340 28.73 -19.66 -3.80
C ASP A 340 29.53 -20.62 -4.69
N GLY A 341 29.67 -21.88 -4.28
CA GLY A 341 30.44 -22.92 -4.97
C GLY A 341 31.95 -22.86 -4.74
N ALA A 342 32.49 -21.67 -4.42
CA ALA A 342 33.90 -21.49 -4.09
C ALA A 342 34.15 -21.28 -2.59
N SER A 343 33.16 -20.78 -1.86
CA SER A 343 33.25 -20.50 -0.42
C SER A 343 31.91 -20.70 0.29
N SER A 344 31.97 -21.22 1.51
CA SER A 344 30.82 -21.23 2.43
C SER A 344 30.89 -19.99 3.31
N LYS A 345 29.77 -19.29 3.46
CA LYS A 345 29.61 -18.10 4.31
C LYS A 345 28.32 -18.23 5.11
N THR A 346 28.41 -18.01 6.41
CA THR A 346 27.22 -17.89 7.27
C THR A 346 26.70 -16.46 7.18
N VAL A 347 25.43 -16.32 6.82
CA VAL A 347 24.68 -15.06 6.85
C VAL A 347 23.79 -15.06 8.07
N TYR A 348 23.91 -14.03 8.90
CA TYR A 348 23.07 -13.79 10.07
C TYR A 348 21.98 -12.77 9.73
N ASN A 349 20.79 -12.99 10.25
CA ASN A 349 19.65 -12.07 10.19
C ASN A 349 19.14 -11.89 11.63
N CYS A 350 19.06 -10.66 12.10
CA CYS A 350 18.40 -10.34 13.38
C CYS A 350 17.27 -9.33 13.16
N VAL A 351 16.16 -9.56 13.84
CA VAL A 351 14.97 -8.71 13.84
C VAL A 351 14.59 -8.35 15.28
N ALA A 352 14.26 -7.09 15.54
CA ALA A 352 13.77 -6.61 16.83
C ALA A 352 12.69 -5.53 16.63
N THR A 353 11.90 -5.28 17.67
CA THR A 353 10.89 -4.20 17.68
C THR A 353 11.33 -3.06 18.60
N ALA A 354 10.90 -1.84 18.27
CA ALA A 354 11.07 -0.64 19.09
C ALA A 354 9.86 0.26 18.90
N LYS A 355 8.96 0.36 19.88
CA LYS A 355 7.65 1.02 19.73
C LYS A 355 6.90 0.45 18.52
N ASN A 356 6.53 1.30 17.56
CA ASN A 356 5.88 0.95 16.29
C ASN A 356 6.89 0.79 15.13
N PHE A 357 8.14 0.42 15.44
CA PHE A 357 9.15 0.13 14.41
C PHE A 357 9.62 -1.32 14.51
N VAL A 358 9.94 -1.90 13.36
CA VAL A 358 10.68 -3.16 13.25
C VAL A 358 12.06 -2.85 12.66
N VAL A 359 13.10 -3.36 13.28
CA VAL A 359 14.49 -3.19 12.85
C VAL A 359 15.01 -4.54 12.42
N GLN A 360 15.59 -4.62 11.23
CA GLN A 360 16.19 -5.83 10.68
C GLN A 360 17.60 -5.54 10.17
N ALA A 361 18.55 -6.42 10.44
CA ALA A 361 19.89 -6.33 9.86
C ALA A 361 20.39 -7.70 9.40
N PHE A 362 21.20 -7.67 8.34
CA PHE A 362 21.89 -8.83 7.79
C PHE A 362 23.41 -8.61 7.79
N GLY A 363 24.18 -9.69 7.84
CA GLY A 363 25.64 -9.63 7.76
C GLY A 363 26.32 -10.98 8.01
N THR A 364 27.63 -11.05 7.78
CA THR A 364 28.43 -12.28 7.97
C THR A 364 29.09 -12.37 9.36
N SER A 365 28.96 -11.32 10.18
CA SER A 365 29.39 -11.30 11.57
C SER A 365 28.18 -11.15 12.49
N PHE A 366 27.94 -12.15 13.33
CA PHE A 366 26.80 -12.15 14.25
C PHE A 366 26.81 -10.94 15.19
N ALA A 367 27.96 -10.66 15.81
CA ALA A 367 28.12 -9.52 16.72
C ALA A 367 27.82 -8.19 16.01
N GLN A 368 28.32 -8.02 14.78
CA GLN A 368 28.05 -6.81 14.00
C GLN A 368 26.55 -6.64 13.70
N VAL A 369 25.86 -7.72 13.33
CA VAL A 369 24.41 -7.71 13.08
C VAL A 369 23.63 -7.35 14.34
N GLN A 370 23.99 -7.92 15.50
CA GLN A 370 23.39 -7.58 16.79
C GLN A 370 23.58 -6.09 17.11
N GLN A 371 24.79 -5.56 16.94
CA GLN A 371 25.11 -4.16 17.21
C GLN A 371 24.35 -3.18 16.30
N LYS A 372 24.19 -3.49 15.01
CA LYS A 372 23.39 -2.68 14.08
C LYS A 372 21.92 -2.59 14.49
N VAL A 373 21.33 -3.73 14.88
CA VAL A 373 19.93 -3.76 15.34
C VAL A 373 19.79 -3.01 16.67
N ALA A 374 20.68 -3.27 17.63
CA ALA A 374 20.70 -2.58 18.92
C ALA A 374 20.81 -1.05 18.76
N ALA A 375 21.67 -0.57 17.87
CA ALA A 375 21.83 0.85 17.57
C ALA A 375 20.54 1.48 17.02
N SER A 376 19.92 0.84 16.03
CA SER A 376 18.69 1.35 15.41
C SER A 376 17.48 1.27 16.35
N VAL A 377 17.41 0.25 17.24
CA VAL A 377 16.39 0.16 18.30
C VAL A 377 16.53 1.31 19.30
N LYS A 378 17.76 1.66 19.71
CA LYS A 378 18.00 2.85 20.55
C LYS A 378 17.57 4.14 19.84
N SER A 379 17.93 4.29 18.56
CA SER A 379 17.52 5.44 17.74
C SER A 379 16.00 5.56 17.66
N ALA A 380 15.29 4.48 17.30
CA ALA A 380 13.83 4.45 17.20
C ALA A 380 13.14 4.69 18.56
N THR A 381 13.70 4.18 19.65
CA THR A 381 13.17 4.42 21.01
C THR A 381 13.30 5.89 21.41
N SER A 382 14.37 6.57 21.00
CA SER A 382 14.61 7.98 21.32
C SER A 382 13.70 8.96 20.58
N VAL A 383 13.10 8.54 19.47
CA VAL A 383 12.11 9.36 18.75
C VAL A 383 10.86 9.43 19.63
N ALA A 384 10.52 10.61 20.13
CA ALA A 384 9.22 10.85 20.75
C ALA A 384 8.18 10.32 19.77
N SER A 385 7.22 9.52 20.25
CA SER A 385 6.20 8.89 19.41
C SER A 385 5.58 9.97 18.55
N VAL A 386 6.03 10.13 17.29
CA VAL A 386 5.39 11.02 16.34
C VAL A 386 4.05 10.33 16.15
N PRO A 387 2.92 10.92 16.59
CA PRO A 387 1.63 10.31 16.32
C PRO A 387 1.61 10.06 14.81
N ALA A 388 1.59 8.77 14.43
CA ALA A 388 1.60 8.35 13.04
C ALA A 388 0.68 9.28 12.30
N THR A 389 1.17 10.06 11.33
CA THR A 389 0.49 11.22 10.75
C THR A 389 -0.94 10.85 10.47
N THR A 390 -1.79 11.06 11.47
CA THR A 390 -3.20 10.84 11.35
C THR A 390 -3.49 12.04 10.49
N THR A 391 -3.70 11.83 9.19
CA THR A 391 -4.63 12.67 8.45
C THR A 391 -5.77 12.86 9.43
N THR A 392 -5.84 14.02 10.07
CA THR A 392 -6.47 14.19 11.38
C THR A 392 -7.86 13.62 11.30
N ARG A 393 -8.02 12.37 11.74
CA ARG A 393 -9.31 11.71 11.79
C ARG A 393 -9.96 12.44 12.94
N PRO A 394 -10.98 13.28 12.71
CA PRO A 394 -11.52 14.07 13.80
C PRO A 394 -12.06 13.05 14.78
N ALA A 395 -11.50 12.96 15.99
CA ALA A 395 -11.97 12.03 17.02
C ALA A 395 -13.48 12.20 17.27
N THR A 396 -14.00 13.38 16.96
CA THR A 396 -15.42 13.78 16.95
C THR A 396 -16.28 13.01 15.94
N VAL A 397 -15.74 12.59 14.79
CA VAL A 397 -16.51 11.88 13.74
C VAL A 397 -16.73 10.42 14.13
N ALA A 398 -15.71 9.74 14.65
CA ALA A 398 -15.85 8.35 15.11
C ALA A 398 -16.82 8.24 16.31
N THR A 399 -16.67 9.11 17.32
CA THR A 399 -17.54 9.10 18.51
C THR A 399 -19.01 9.43 18.24
N ARG A 400 -19.32 10.15 17.16
CA ARG A 400 -20.72 10.40 16.76
C ARG A 400 -21.30 9.27 15.92
N THR A 401 -20.48 8.62 15.09
CA THR A 401 -20.93 7.50 14.24
C THR A 401 -21.35 6.30 15.09
N ASP A 402 -20.70 6.06 16.23
CA ASP A 402 -21.09 5.02 17.21
C ASP A 402 -22.51 5.19 17.77
N LYS A 403 -22.99 6.44 17.86
CA LYS A 403 -24.35 6.74 18.36
C LYS A 403 -25.44 6.45 17.34
N LEU A 404 -25.06 6.34 16.06
CA LEU A 404 -25.98 6.00 14.98
C LEU A 404 -26.31 4.50 14.95
N LEU A 405 -25.53 3.68 15.65
CA LEU A 405 -25.80 2.24 15.73
C LEU A 405 -26.88 1.98 16.79
N PRO A 406 -27.99 1.30 16.41
CA PRO A 406 -29.08 1.00 17.33
C PRO A 406 -28.57 0.10 18.48
N THR A 407 -29.15 0.28 19.67
CA THR A 407 -28.91 -0.64 20.79
C THR A 407 -29.54 -2.00 20.50
N ALA A 408 -29.14 -3.03 21.26
CA ALA A 408 -29.75 -4.37 21.16
C ALA A 408 -31.29 -4.29 21.25
N ASP A 409 -31.79 -3.51 22.21
CA ASP A 409 -33.21 -3.31 22.43
C ASP A 409 -33.87 -2.62 21.24
N SER A 410 -33.25 -1.57 20.68
CA SER A 410 -33.77 -0.90 19.48
C SER A 410 -33.84 -1.85 18.28
N VAL A 411 -32.81 -2.68 18.05
CA VAL A 411 -32.86 -3.67 16.97
C VAL A 411 -33.94 -4.71 17.25
N SER A 412 -34.11 -5.14 18.52
CA SER A 412 -35.16 -6.07 18.89
C SER A 412 -36.57 -5.50 18.69
N THR A 413 -36.80 -4.25 19.05
CA THR A 413 -38.07 -3.55 18.81
C THR A 413 -38.34 -3.38 17.32
N LEU A 414 -37.34 -2.95 16.54
CA LEU A 414 -37.49 -2.69 15.10
C LEU A 414 -37.65 -3.98 14.29
N SER A 415 -36.97 -5.05 14.68
CA SER A 415 -37.05 -6.35 13.99
C SER A 415 -38.23 -7.21 14.45
N GLY A 416 -38.72 -7.01 15.68
CA GLY A 416 -39.62 -7.93 16.36
C GLY A 416 -38.93 -9.22 16.84
N LEU A 417 -37.60 -9.27 16.81
CA LEU A 417 -36.79 -10.42 17.20
C LEU A 417 -36.09 -10.14 18.52
N GLN A 418 -36.19 -11.06 19.48
CA GLN A 418 -35.38 -10.96 20.69
C GLN A 418 -33.92 -11.30 20.34
N LEU A 419 -32.99 -10.35 20.41
CA LEU A 419 -31.60 -10.55 19.99
C LEU A 419 -30.69 -10.85 21.18
N ALA A 420 -29.58 -11.56 20.93
CA ALA A 420 -28.52 -11.71 21.91
C ALA A 420 -27.67 -10.43 21.99
N THR A 421 -26.85 -10.30 23.02
CA THR A 421 -25.96 -9.14 23.23
C THR A 421 -25.11 -8.88 21.98
N PRO A 422 -25.19 -7.68 21.37
CA PRO A 422 -24.43 -7.35 20.17
C PRO A 422 -22.93 -7.42 20.41
N ARG A 423 -22.18 -7.92 19.43
CA ARG A 423 -20.72 -7.74 19.40
C ARG A 423 -20.40 -6.49 18.58
N ARG A 424 -19.95 -5.45 19.26
CA ARG A 424 -19.37 -4.28 18.60
C ARG A 424 -17.95 -4.64 18.18
N SER A 425 -17.63 -4.47 16.90
CA SER A 425 -16.27 -4.62 16.40
C SER A 425 -15.88 -3.41 15.56
N TYR A 426 -14.67 -2.93 15.76
CA TYR A 426 -14.07 -1.87 14.93
C TYR A 426 -13.20 -2.47 13.81
N GLU A 427 -13.42 -3.75 13.50
CA GLU A 427 -12.56 -4.51 12.61
C GLU A 427 -13.06 -4.45 11.16
N ARG A 428 -12.10 -4.37 10.24
CA ARG A 428 -12.34 -4.55 8.81
C ARG A 428 -12.73 -6.01 8.58
N ALA A 429 -13.83 -6.26 7.88
CA ALA A 429 -14.22 -7.63 7.57
C ALA A 429 -13.16 -8.34 6.72
N PRO A 430 -13.00 -9.67 6.87
CA PRO A 430 -12.06 -10.44 6.07
C PRO A 430 -12.39 -10.31 4.58
N ASP A 431 -11.35 -10.20 3.75
CA ASP A 431 -11.46 -10.13 2.30
C ASP A 431 -12.02 -11.45 1.75
N VAL A 432 -13.25 -11.45 1.22
CA VAL A 432 -13.83 -12.59 0.46
C VAL A 432 -13.70 -12.30 -1.03
N VAL A 433 -13.31 -13.33 -1.79
CA VAL A 433 -13.25 -13.29 -3.25
C VAL A 433 -14.68 -13.41 -3.79
N VAL A 434 -15.09 -12.45 -4.60
CA VAL A 434 -16.41 -12.41 -5.25
C VAL A 434 -16.15 -12.22 -6.74
N GLU A 435 -16.67 -13.11 -7.57
CA GLU A 435 -16.55 -13.00 -9.03
C GLU A 435 -17.93 -12.77 -9.67
N PRO A 436 -18.09 -11.75 -10.53
CA PRO A 436 -17.08 -10.76 -10.89
C PRO A 436 -16.75 -9.82 -9.72
N SER A 437 -15.52 -9.34 -9.64
CA SER A 437 -15.05 -8.44 -8.55
C SER A 437 -15.85 -7.14 -8.45
N ALA A 438 -16.51 -6.73 -9.53
CA ALA A 438 -17.47 -5.63 -9.56
C ALA A 438 -18.69 -5.85 -8.65
N CYS A 439 -19.00 -7.09 -8.28
CA CYS A 439 -20.07 -7.47 -7.35
C CYS A 439 -19.63 -7.55 -5.90
N ARG A 440 -18.35 -7.31 -5.61
CA ARG A 440 -17.85 -7.32 -4.25
C ARG A 440 -18.53 -6.30 -3.33
N PRO A 441 -18.83 -5.06 -3.73
CA PRO A 441 -19.57 -4.11 -2.87
C PRO A 441 -20.97 -4.62 -2.49
N THR A 442 -21.55 -5.51 -3.29
CA THR A 442 -22.84 -6.11 -3.01
C THR A 442 -22.65 -7.25 -2.00
N ALA A 443 -21.78 -8.23 -2.26
CA ALA A 443 -21.58 -9.35 -1.34
C ALA A 443 -20.90 -8.94 0.00
N GLN A 444 -20.00 -7.95 -0.06
CA GLN A 444 -19.17 -7.40 1.03
C GLN A 444 -19.00 -5.87 0.91
N PRO A 445 -19.99 -5.09 1.34
CA PRO A 445 -19.89 -3.62 1.39
C PRO A 445 -18.69 -3.10 2.20
N ASP A 446 -18.17 -3.94 3.08
CA ASP A 446 -17.04 -3.76 3.99
C ASP A 446 -15.68 -3.56 3.30
N SER A 447 -15.60 -3.87 2.00
CA SER A 447 -14.36 -3.92 1.23
C SER A 447 -13.94 -2.57 0.65
N GLU A 448 -14.79 -1.53 0.71
CA GLU A 448 -14.48 -0.22 0.17
C GLU A 448 -13.35 0.49 0.96
N THR A 449 -12.31 0.90 0.24
CA THR A 449 -11.08 1.49 0.78
C THR A 449 -11.20 2.96 1.18
N THR A 450 -12.37 3.58 1.02
CA THR A 450 -12.58 5.04 1.12
C THR A 450 -13.26 5.49 2.41
N TRP A 451 -13.66 4.59 3.31
CA TRP A 451 -14.48 4.94 4.47
C TRP A 451 -13.63 5.59 5.58
N THR A 452 -13.86 6.88 5.87
CA THR A 452 -13.18 7.62 6.93
C THR A 452 -13.91 7.53 8.26
N GLY A 453 -14.21 6.33 8.77
CA GLY A 453 -15.07 6.28 9.97
C GLY A 453 -15.90 5.04 10.25
N ALA A 454 -15.72 3.94 9.53
CA ALA A 454 -16.61 2.79 9.62
C ALA A 454 -16.73 2.26 11.06
N VAL A 455 -17.96 2.15 11.57
CA VAL A 455 -18.28 1.38 12.78
C VAL A 455 -19.27 0.29 12.38
N SER A 456 -18.98 -0.94 12.79
CA SER A 456 -19.83 -2.11 12.53
C SER A 456 -20.31 -2.71 13.86
N THR A 457 -21.55 -3.16 13.88
CA THR A 457 -22.05 -4.07 14.90
C THR A 457 -22.59 -5.30 14.21
N THR A 458 -22.04 -6.45 14.55
CA THR A 458 -22.52 -7.75 14.08
C THR A 458 -23.27 -8.42 15.22
N VAL A 459 -24.46 -8.91 14.92
CA VAL A 459 -25.28 -9.70 15.85
C VAL A 459 -25.46 -11.07 15.24
N ASP A 460 -24.72 -12.04 15.76
CA ASP A 460 -24.89 -13.44 15.40
C ASP A 460 -25.92 -14.06 16.34
N LYS A 461 -27.02 -14.61 15.80
CA LYS A 461 -27.96 -15.40 16.58
C LYS A 461 -28.38 -16.71 15.89
N TYR A 462 -28.37 -17.78 16.68
CA TYR A 462 -29.12 -19.01 16.42
C TYR A 462 -30.51 -18.85 17.04
N THR A 463 -31.56 -18.80 16.22
CA THR A 463 -32.93 -18.78 16.74
C THR A 463 -33.43 -20.21 16.76
N LYS A 464 -33.77 -20.74 17.95
CA LYS A 464 -34.63 -21.93 18.06
C LYS A 464 -36.03 -21.49 17.60
N LEU A 465 -36.44 -21.92 16.41
CA LEU A 465 -37.83 -21.77 15.96
C LEU A 465 -38.74 -22.57 16.91
N GLN A 466 -40.03 -22.20 17.04
CA GLN A 466 -41.03 -23.01 17.77
C GLN A 466 -41.13 -24.46 17.25
N SER A 467 -40.56 -24.75 16.08
CA SER A 467 -40.45 -26.07 15.46
C SER A 467 -39.22 -26.90 15.89
N GLY A 468 -38.37 -26.41 16.80
CA GLY A 468 -37.17 -27.14 17.27
C GLY A 468 -35.98 -27.15 16.31
N ALA A 469 -36.10 -26.58 15.11
CA ALA A 469 -34.98 -26.41 14.17
C ALA A 469 -34.24 -25.09 14.43
N GLU A 470 -32.91 -25.17 14.54
CA GLU A 470 -32.04 -24.00 14.54
C GLU A 470 -31.94 -23.48 13.11
N SER A 471 -32.37 -22.23 12.89
CA SER A 471 -32.04 -21.53 11.65
C SER A 471 -31.10 -20.38 12.00
N PRO A 472 -29.87 -20.36 11.47
CA PRO A 472 -28.94 -19.28 11.76
C PRO A 472 -29.49 -18.01 11.10
N LEU A 473 -29.74 -17.00 11.93
CA LEU A 473 -30.15 -15.69 11.49
C LEU A 473 -28.98 -14.75 11.76
N ALA A 474 -28.34 -14.29 10.68
CA ALA A 474 -27.19 -13.40 10.77
C ALA A 474 -27.63 -11.96 10.50
N PHE A 475 -27.27 -11.04 11.39
CA PHE A 475 -27.50 -9.61 11.24
C PHE A 475 -26.20 -8.82 11.29
N GLY A 476 -26.04 -7.88 10.36
CA GLY A 476 -24.96 -6.89 10.37
C GLY A 476 -25.53 -5.48 10.20
N ILE A 477 -25.14 -4.55 11.07
CA ILE A 477 -25.57 -3.15 11.03
C ILE A 477 -24.33 -2.25 11.03
N ARG A 478 -24.29 -1.24 10.17
CA ARG A 478 -23.11 -0.38 9.97
C ARG A 478 -23.48 1.07 9.74
N ALA A 479 -22.58 1.94 10.17
CA ALA A 479 -22.59 3.36 9.83
C ALA A 479 -21.19 3.79 9.39
N ALA A 480 -21.13 4.54 8.30
CA ALA A 480 -19.89 4.93 7.63
C ALA A 480 -19.86 6.43 7.38
N ALA A 481 -19.03 7.15 8.12
CA ALA A 481 -18.84 8.58 7.92
C ALA A 481 -17.75 8.88 6.88
N PHE A 482 -18.04 9.85 6.02
CA PHE A 482 -17.15 10.38 4.99
C PHE A 482 -16.71 11.81 5.34
N GLY A 483 -15.58 12.24 4.78
CA GLY A 483 -15.07 13.59 5.02
C GLY A 483 -16.05 14.69 4.62
N ASP A 484 -16.88 14.45 3.59
CA ASP A 484 -17.93 15.35 3.13
C ASP A 484 -19.09 14.58 2.47
N ALA A 485 -20.19 15.28 2.20
CA ALA A 485 -21.40 14.70 1.59
C ALA A 485 -21.17 14.23 0.14
N ALA A 486 -20.28 14.87 -0.60
CA ALA A 486 -19.99 14.49 -1.99
C ALA A 486 -19.20 13.18 -2.07
N ALA A 487 -18.30 12.93 -1.12
CA ALA A 487 -17.59 11.67 -0.98
C ALA A 487 -18.55 10.53 -0.61
N ALA A 488 -19.50 10.78 0.30
CA ALA A 488 -20.54 9.81 0.64
C ALA A 488 -21.47 9.52 -0.55
N ASP A 489 -21.93 10.54 -1.28
CA ASP A 489 -22.75 10.38 -2.50
C ASP A 489 -22.01 9.57 -3.58
N ARG A 490 -20.72 9.85 -3.81
CA ARG A 490 -19.90 9.06 -4.76
C ARG A 490 -19.78 7.59 -4.35
N SER A 491 -19.53 7.29 -3.07
CA SER A 491 -19.50 5.89 -2.58
C SER A 491 -20.86 5.23 -2.75
N TYR A 492 -21.93 5.92 -2.35
CA TYR A 492 -23.30 5.42 -2.44
C TYR A 492 -23.69 5.08 -3.88
N ARG A 493 -23.44 5.98 -4.84
CA ARG A 493 -23.68 5.73 -6.28
C ARG A 493 -22.78 4.62 -6.83
N THR A 494 -21.56 4.47 -6.33
CA THR A 494 -20.68 3.36 -6.72
C THR A 494 -21.28 2.03 -6.28
N THR A 495 -21.81 1.96 -5.05
CA THR A 495 -22.55 0.80 -4.54
C THR A 495 -23.82 0.56 -5.37
N GLU A 496 -24.60 1.59 -5.69
CA GLU A 496 -25.80 1.47 -6.55
C GLU A 496 -25.45 0.87 -7.92
N ASN A 497 -24.46 1.45 -8.61
CA ASN A 497 -24.01 0.97 -9.92
C ASN A 497 -23.44 -0.45 -9.86
N ALA A 498 -22.81 -0.84 -8.74
CA ALA A 498 -22.37 -2.22 -8.53
C ALA A 498 -23.58 -3.15 -8.39
N ILE A 499 -24.58 -2.79 -7.59
CA ILE A 499 -25.82 -3.57 -7.42
C ILE A 499 -26.54 -3.75 -8.76
N ASP A 500 -26.73 -2.67 -9.52
CA ASP A 500 -27.43 -2.73 -10.80
C ASP A 500 -26.71 -3.65 -11.79
N ARG A 501 -25.37 -3.55 -11.88
CA ARG A 501 -24.57 -4.48 -12.71
C ARG A 501 -24.66 -5.93 -12.28
N CYS A 502 -24.80 -6.19 -10.98
CA CYS A 502 -24.81 -7.54 -10.43
C CYS A 502 -26.19 -8.19 -10.43
N SER A 503 -27.26 -7.40 -10.58
CA SER A 503 -28.64 -7.88 -10.59
C SER A 503 -28.96 -8.89 -11.71
N SER A 504 -28.12 -8.96 -12.75
CA SER A 504 -28.25 -9.88 -13.88
C SER A 504 -27.25 -11.05 -13.85
N TYR A 505 -26.36 -11.14 -12.85
CA TYR A 505 -25.34 -12.18 -12.78
C TYR A 505 -25.76 -13.35 -11.90
N MET A 506 -25.46 -14.56 -12.36
CA MET A 506 -25.32 -15.75 -11.52
C MET A 506 -23.84 -15.88 -11.15
N PHE A 507 -23.54 -15.99 -9.87
CA PHE A 507 -22.17 -16.19 -9.39
C PHE A 507 -21.73 -17.64 -9.70
N GLU A 508 -20.50 -17.84 -10.21
CA GLU A 508 -20.00 -19.19 -10.49
C GLU A 508 -19.82 -20.00 -9.19
N GLY A 509 -20.19 -21.28 -9.23
CA GLY A 509 -20.03 -22.23 -8.12
C GLY A 509 -21.16 -22.27 -7.08
N ALA A 510 -22.06 -21.29 -7.04
CA ALA A 510 -23.29 -21.36 -6.26
C ALA A 510 -24.39 -20.48 -6.88
N THR A 511 -25.63 -20.98 -6.95
CA THR A 511 -26.80 -20.32 -7.56
C THR A 511 -27.28 -19.12 -6.73
N TRP A 512 -26.43 -18.11 -6.58
CA TRP A 512 -26.79 -16.85 -5.93
C TRP A 512 -27.37 -15.91 -6.98
N GLN A 513 -28.56 -15.39 -6.72
CA GLN A 513 -29.21 -14.37 -7.55
C GLN A 513 -29.30 -13.07 -6.76
N ALA A 514 -28.71 -12.00 -7.29
CA ALA A 514 -28.88 -10.67 -6.75
C ALA A 514 -30.13 -10.01 -7.36
N ARG A 515 -30.98 -9.37 -6.55
CA ARG A 515 -32.17 -8.67 -7.05
C ARG A 515 -32.35 -7.33 -6.33
N ARG A 516 -32.55 -6.25 -7.09
CA ARG A 516 -32.96 -4.96 -6.54
C ARG A 516 -34.40 -5.06 -6.03
N ILE A 517 -34.62 -4.64 -4.78
CA ILE A 517 -35.95 -4.53 -4.18
C ILE A 517 -36.41 -3.09 -4.36
N PRO A 518 -37.52 -2.82 -5.06
CA PRO A 518 -38.02 -1.46 -5.24
C PRO A 518 -38.21 -0.75 -3.90
N THR A 519 -37.75 0.49 -3.81
CA THR A 519 -37.94 1.35 -2.63
C THR A 519 -38.63 2.64 -3.10
N PRO A 520 -39.54 3.21 -2.30
CA PRO A 520 -40.19 4.48 -2.65
C PRO A 520 -39.31 5.71 -2.36
N ALA A 521 -38.18 5.55 -1.64
CA ALA A 521 -37.34 6.64 -1.20
C ALA A 521 -36.08 6.76 -2.08
N ALA A 522 -35.84 7.95 -2.65
CA ALA A 522 -34.74 8.19 -3.60
C ALA A 522 -33.34 8.03 -2.98
N ASN A 523 -33.20 8.12 -1.66
CA ASN A 523 -31.96 7.94 -0.91
C ASN A 523 -31.86 6.55 -0.27
N ARG A 524 -32.63 5.56 -0.74
CA ARG A 524 -32.67 4.21 -0.18
C ARG A 524 -32.47 3.13 -1.24
N LEU A 525 -31.54 2.22 -0.96
CA LEU A 525 -31.25 1.06 -1.80
C LEU A 525 -31.52 -0.21 -1.01
N ASN A 526 -32.47 -1.01 -1.47
CA ASN A 526 -32.71 -2.35 -0.94
C ASN A 526 -32.41 -3.38 -2.02
N TRP A 527 -31.78 -4.49 -1.65
CA TRP A 527 -31.54 -5.58 -2.56
C TRP A 527 -31.39 -6.90 -1.80
N SER A 528 -31.59 -8.02 -2.50
CA SER A 528 -31.41 -9.36 -1.93
C SER A 528 -30.36 -10.16 -2.69
N ILE A 529 -29.66 -11.06 -1.99
CA ILE A 529 -28.90 -12.17 -2.56
C ILE A 529 -29.57 -13.47 -2.14
N ASN A 530 -29.96 -14.28 -3.12
CA ASN A 530 -30.72 -15.51 -2.89
C ASN A 530 -29.86 -16.69 -3.30
N GLY A 531 -29.36 -17.48 -2.36
CA GLY A 531 -28.63 -18.73 -2.60
C GLY A 531 -29.45 -19.97 -2.23
N PRO A 532 -28.90 -21.18 -2.45
CA PRO A 532 -29.59 -22.45 -2.13
C PRO A 532 -30.00 -22.59 -0.66
N SER A 533 -29.22 -22.03 0.26
CA SER A 533 -29.36 -22.23 1.71
C SER A 533 -29.55 -20.94 2.51
N ALA A 534 -29.51 -19.78 1.85
CA ALA A 534 -29.64 -18.50 2.51
C ALA A 534 -30.21 -17.43 1.59
N TYR A 535 -31.03 -16.58 2.18
CA TYR A 535 -31.63 -15.39 1.60
C TYR A 535 -31.14 -14.20 2.42
N CYS A 536 -30.35 -13.34 1.79
CA CYS A 536 -29.79 -12.15 2.43
C CYS A 536 -30.43 -10.89 1.87
N VAL A 537 -31.04 -10.05 2.69
CA VAL A 537 -31.49 -8.70 2.31
C VAL A 537 -30.51 -7.69 2.87
N THR A 538 -30.18 -6.67 2.08
CA THR A 538 -29.40 -5.53 2.55
C THR A 538 -30.10 -4.23 2.17
N SER A 539 -30.21 -3.32 3.11
CA SER A 539 -30.75 -1.97 2.94
C SER A 539 -29.65 -0.94 3.21
N TYR A 540 -29.58 0.11 2.38
CA TYR A 540 -28.69 1.26 2.54
C TYR A 540 -29.48 2.57 2.55
N ALA A 541 -29.02 3.53 3.35
CA ALA A 541 -29.45 4.93 3.24
C ALA A 541 -28.26 5.87 3.27
N LEU A 542 -28.35 6.98 2.52
CA LEU A 542 -27.42 8.08 2.56
C LEU A 542 -28.04 9.25 3.34
N VAL A 543 -27.38 9.68 4.43
CA VAL A 543 -27.78 10.81 5.25
C VAL A 543 -26.59 11.76 5.39
N ARG A 544 -26.64 12.89 4.68
CA ARG A 544 -25.54 13.88 4.60
C ARG A 544 -24.22 13.21 4.15
N ASN A 545 -23.25 13.10 5.05
CA ASN A 545 -21.94 12.48 4.82
C ASN A 545 -21.82 11.08 5.47
N VAL A 546 -22.95 10.42 5.78
CA VAL A 546 -22.98 9.09 6.40
C VAL A 546 -23.77 8.10 5.54
N ILE A 547 -23.19 6.93 5.29
CA ILE A 547 -23.92 5.78 4.72
C ILE A 547 -24.29 4.83 5.86
N LEU A 548 -25.58 4.49 5.94
CA LEU A 548 -26.16 3.57 6.90
C LEU A 548 -26.48 2.26 6.17
N MET A 549 -26.24 1.12 6.81
CA MET A 549 -26.46 -0.20 6.22
C MET A 549 -27.00 -1.17 7.26
N ALA A 550 -27.99 -1.97 6.86
CA ALA A 550 -28.39 -3.17 7.59
C ALA A 550 -28.48 -4.37 6.64
N LYS A 551 -27.92 -5.51 7.05
CA LYS A 551 -27.98 -6.78 6.33
C LYS A 551 -28.57 -7.86 7.25
N GLN A 552 -29.46 -8.66 6.69
CA GLN A 552 -30.06 -9.81 7.34
C GLN A 552 -29.96 -11.01 6.42
N CYS A 553 -29.48 -12.14 6.92
CA CYS A 553 -29.47 -13.41 6.20
C CYS A 553 -30.27 -14.46 6.97
N SER A 554 -31.20 -15.14 6.29
CA SER A 554 -32.06 -16.18 6.83
C SER A 554 -32.16 -17.37 5.87
N ALA A 555 -32.54 -18.56 6.35
CA ALA A 555 -32.74 -19.72 5.47
C ALA A 555 -33.98 -19.62 4.56
N LYS A 556 -34.91 -18.70 4.86
CA LYS A 556 -36.12 -18.45 4.08
C LYS A 556 -36.27 -16.95 3.81
N PRO A 557 -36.87 -16.55 2.67
CA PRO A 557 -37.34 -15.20 2.47
C PRO A 557 -38.25 -14.78 3.62
N SER A 558 -38.02 -13.61 4.21
CA SER A 558 -38.97 -13.02 5.15
C SER A 558 -39.73 -11.91 4.44
N ASP A 559 -41.05 -11.92 4.55
CA ASP A 559 -41.91 -10.84 4.03
C ASP A 559 -41.77 -9.53 4.82
N SER A 560 -41.01 -9.54 5.92
CA SER A 560 -40.76 -8.36 6.74
C SER A 560 -39.53 -7.59 6.25
N ASP A 561 -39.73 -6.30 5.90
CA ASP A 561 -38.68 -5.33 5.59
C ASP A 561 -37.94 -4.88 6.88
N VAL A 562 -37.32 -5.84 7.57
CA VAL A 562 -36.63 -5.62 8.85
C VAL A 562 -35.39 -4.76 8.64
N THR A 563 -34.56 -5.07 7.64
CA THR A 563 -33.35 -4.26 7.34
C THR A 563 -33.72 -2.83 6.98
N GLY A 564 -34.84 -2.64 6.30
CA GLY A 564 -35.41 -1.35 6.02
C GLY A 564 -35.79 -0.54 7.25
N ARG A 565 -36.60 -1.12 8.14
CA ARG A 565 -37.00 -0.47 9.40
C ARG A 565 -35.80 -0.11 10.27
N ILE A 566 -34.76 -0.95 10.28
CA ILE A 566 -33.51 -0.66 10.99
C ILE A 566 -32.83 0.57 10.39
N VAL A 567 -32.67 0.61 9.06
CA VAL A 567 -32.06 1.75 8.37
C VAL A 567 -32.88 3.02 8.53
N ASP A 568 -34.21 2.95 8.54
CA ASP A 568 -35.09 4.11 8.79
C ASP A 568 -34.92 4.65 10.22
N GLY A 569 -34.81 3.76 11.21
CA GLY A 569 -34.51 4.13 12.59
C GLY A 569 -33.15 4.81 12.73
N MET A 570 -32.12 4.28 12.06
CA MET A 570 -30.78 4.89 12.01
C MET A 570 -30.79 6.23 11.28
N THR A 571 -31.58 6.35 10.21
CA THR A 571 -31.73 7.59 9.44
C THR A 571 -32.34 8.69 10.30
N THR A 572 -33.42 8.36 11.03
CA THR A 572 -34.06 9.26 11.98
C THR A 572 -33.07 9.75 13.05
N GLU A 573 -32.22 8.86 13.58
CA GLU A 573 -31.21 9.23 14.57
C GLU A 573 -30.05 10.03 13.98
N ALA A 574 -29.69 9.80 12.71
CA ALA A 574 -28.64 10.56 12.01
C ALA A 574 -29.10 11.97 11.60
N GLU A 575 -30.40 12.17 11.40
CA GLU A 575 -31.00 13.47 11.10
C GLU A 575 -31.10 14.39 12.34
N ARG A 576 -31.27 13.79 13.53
CA ARG A 576 -31.22 14.46 14.83
C ARG A 576 -29.80 14.91 15.18
#